data_AF-A0A3N7H044-F1
#
_entry.id   AF-A0A3N7H044-F1
#
_cell.length_a   1.000
_cell.length_b   1.000
_cell.length_c   1.000
_cell.angle_alpha   90.00
_cell.angle_beta   90.00
_cell.angle_gamma   90.00
#
_symmetry.space_group_name_H-M   'P 1'
#
loop_
_entity.id
_entity.type
_entity.pdbx_description
1 polymer ?
#
loop_
_entity_poly.entity_id
_entity_poly.type
_entity_poly.pdbx_seq_one_letter_code
_entity_poly.pdbx_strand_id
1 'polypeptide(L)'
;ITGGGLIENVPRIIPDGLCADIDASTIKIPSVMLELEKRGNIAREEMYGTFNMGVGMVLVIDAQHAEKCLDLLADEGAYLIGEITEGEEKIQLK
;
A
#
# COMPACT_ATOMS: atom_id res chain seq x y z
N ILE A 1 5.42 -7.03 -0.01
CA ILE A 1 5.10 -6.48 -1.34
C ILE A 1 6.26 -6.79 -2.28
N THR A 2 6.01 -7.59 -3.31
CA THR A 2 7.06 -8.10 -4.23
C THR A 2 6.65 -7.82 -5.68
N GLY A 3 6.76 -8.80 -6.59
CA GLY A 3 6.22 -8.66 -7.95
C GLY A 3 4.71 -8.46 -7.91
N GLY A 4 4.20 -7.59 -8.79
CA GLY A 4 2.78 -7.21 -8.79
C GLY A 4 2.43 -6.02 -7.89
N GLY A 5 3.41 -5.48 -7.15
CA GLY A 5 3.26 -4.28 -6.33
C GLY A 5 2.12 -4.37 -5.30
N LEU A 6 1.53 -3.24 -4.93
CA LEU A 6 0.43 -3.20 -3.96
C LEU A 6 -0.84 -3.85 -4.54
N ILE A 7 -1.12 -3.58 -5.82
CA ILE A 7 -2.35 -3.98 -6.52
C ILE A 7 -2.51 -5.51 -6.51
N GLU A 8 -1.44 -6.28 -6.71
CA GLU A 8 -1.57 -7.75 -6.70
C GLU A 8 -1.35 -8.39 -5.33
N ASN A 9 -0.57 -7.76 -4.45
CA ASN A 9 -0.16 -8.41 -3.19
C ASN A 9 -1.16 -8.18 -2.06
N VAL A 10 -1.72 -6.97 -1.93
CA VAL A 10 -2.63 -6.64 -0.83
C VAL A 10 -3.93 -7.45 -0.90
N PRO A 11 -4.61 -7.59 -2.07
CA PRO A 11 -5.84 -8.39 -2.18
C PRO A 11 -5.73 -9.85 -1.72
N ARG A 12 -4.52 -10.43 -1.71
CA ARG A 12 -4.30 -11.84 -1.34
C ARG A 12 -4.64 -12.13 0.13
N ILE A 13 -4.63 -11.10 0.97
CA ILE A 13 -4.95 -11.21 2.40
C ILE A 13 -6.32 -10.59 2.75
N ILE A 14 -7.05 -10.04 1.77
CA ILE A 14 -8.35 -9.42 1.99
C ILE A 14 -9.48 -10.43 1.70
N PRO A 15 -10.37 -10.72 2.69
CA PRO A 15 -11.55 -11.55 2.49
C PRO A 15 -12.51 -11.00 1.44
N ASP A 16 -13.39 -11.87 0.93
CA ASP A 16 -14.44 -11.43 0.01
C ASP A 16 -15.46 -10.53 0.74
N GLY A 17 -15.95 -9.50 0.04
CA GLY A 17 -16.85 -8.48 0.60
C GLY A 17 -16.13 -7.35 1.36
N LEU A 18 -14.81 -7.39 1.44
CA LEU A 18 -13.97 -6.35 2.02
C LEU A 18 -13.01 -5.76 0.98
N CYS A 19 -12.63 -4.50 1.20
CA CYS A 19 -11.74 -3.72 0.35
C CYS A 19 -10.63 -3.07 1.19
N ALA A 20 -9.39 -3.14 0.72
CA ALA A 20 -8.32 -2.27 1.21
C ALA A 20 -8.42 -0.91 0.53
N ASP A 21 -8.91 0.10 1.26
CA ASP A 21 -9.02 1.48 0.82
C ASP A 21 -7.74 2.25 1.16
N ILE A 22 -6.84 2.36 0.18
CA ILE A 22 -5.52 2.95 0.35
C ILE A 22 -5.51 4.37 -0.19
N ASP A 23 -5.12 5.33 0.64
CA ASP A 23 -4.84 6.70 0.23
C ASP A 23 -3.42 6.77 -0.35
N ALA A 24 -3.32 6.81 -1.68
CA ALA A 24 -2.04 6.79 -2.37
C ALA A 24 -1.23 8.08 -2.13
N SER A 25 -1.87 9.16 -1.67
CA SER A 25 -1.18 10.41 -1.31
C SER A 25 -0.33 10.27 -0.05
N THR A 26 -0.64 9.30 0.82
CA THR A 26 0.16 9.01 2.02
C THR A 26 1.46 8.27 1.71
N ILE A 27 1.56 7.63 0.55
CA ILE A 27 2.69 6.78 0.19
C ILE A 27 3.94 7.63 -0.05
N LYS A 28 4.97 7.39 0.74
CA LYS A 28 6.27 8.07 0.64
C LYS A 28 7.10 7.42 -0.49
N ILE A 29 6.82 7.81 -1.73
CA ILE A 29 7.46 7.22 -2.91
C ILE A 29 8.96 7.58 -2.95
N PRO A 30 9.88 6.59 -2.99
CA PRO A 30 11.31 6.85 -3.10
C PRO A 30 11.67 7.56 -4.41
N SER A 31 12.65 8.46 -4.35
CA SER A 31 13.09 9.25 -5.53
C SER A 31 13.51 8.38 -6.72
N VAL A 32 14.10 7.21 -6.46
CA VAL A 32 14.47 6.25 -7.51
C VAL A 32 13.25 5.73 -8.28
N MET A 33 12.12 5.52 -7.61
CA MET A 33 10.88 5.06 -8.26
C MET A 33 10.26 6.17 -9.11
N LEU A 34 10.27 7.41 -8.61
CA LEU A 34 9.82 8.58 -9.38
C LEU A 34 10.67 8.80 -10.65
N GLU A 35 11.99 8.57 -10.55
CA GLU A 35 12.87 8.69 -11.71
C GLU A 35 12.65 7.56 -12.72
N LEU A 36 12.37 6.33 -12.25
CA LEU A 36 11.99 5.21 -13.11
C LEU A 36 10.69 5.48 -13.87
N GLU A 37 9.66 5.95 -13.16
CA GLU A 37 8.38 6.36 -13.75
C GLU A 37 8.58 7.39 -14.87
N LYS A 38 9.33 8.45 -14.56
CA LYS A 38 9.61 9.55 -15.49
C LYS A 38 10.41 9.08 -16.71
N ARG A 39 11.49 8.32 -16.52
CA ARG A 39 12.36 7.87 -17.62
C ARG A 39 11.72 6.79 -18.48
N GLY A 40 10.94 5.92 -17.85
CA GLY A 40 10.20 4.85 -18.53
C GLY A 40 8.93 5.36 -19.21
N ASN A 41 8.47 6.57 -18.91
CA ASN A 41 7.16 7.08 -19.32
C ASN A 41 6.03 6.10 -18.94
N ILE A 42 6.09 5.61 -17.69
CA ILE A 42 5.17 4.59 -17.15
C ILE A 42 4.04 5.30 -16.40
N ALA A 43 2.80 4.83 -16.56
CA ALA A 43 1.68 5.38 -15.81
C ALA A 43 1.82 5.07 -14.31
N ARG A 44 1.42 6.00 -13.43
CA ARG A 44 1.50 5.82 -11.97
C ARG A 44 0.78 4.56 -11.48
N GLU A 45 -0.36 4.22 -12.08
CA GLU A 45 -1.11 3.00 -11.75
C GLU A 45 -0.31 1.74 -12.09
N GLU A 46 0.33 1.70 -13.26
CA GLU A 46 1.21 0.60 -13.68
C GLU A 46 2.43 0.48 -12.76
N MET A 47 2.95 1.61 -12.27
CA MET A 47 4.02 1.62 -11.25
C MET A 47 3.58 0.91 -9.96
N TYR A 48 2.36 1.13 -9.47
CA TYR A 48 1.80 0.45 -8.30
C TYR A 48 1.48 -1.03 -8.53
N GLY A 49 1.26 -1.44 -9.78
CA GLY A 49 1.11 -2.84 -10.18
C GLY A 49 2.42 -3.57 -10.46
N THR A 50 3.55 -2.86 -10.50
CA THR A 50 4.85 -3.46 -10.86
C THR A 50 5.84 -3.40 -9.70
N PHE A 51 5.92 -2.25 -9.02
CA PHE A 51 6.88 -1.96 -7.97
C PHE A 51 6.20 -1.81 -6.62
N ASN A 52 6.99 -1.90 -5.55
CA ASN A 52 6.48 -1.70 -4.18
C ASN A 52 6.20 -0.22 -3.84
N MET A 53 6.67 0.72 -4.67
CA MET A 53 6.47 2.17 -4.51
C MET A 53 6.86 2.75 -3.15
N GLY A 54 7.75 2.08 -2.41
CA GLY A 54 8.19 2.46 -1.06
C GLY A 54 7.55 1.66 0.08
N VAL A 55 6.51 0.86 -0.19
CA VAL A 55 5.83 0.04 0.82
C VAL A 55 6.30 -1.41 0.69
N GLY A 56 7.27 -1.81 1.52
CA GLY A 56 7.82 -3.17 1.50
C GLY A 56 6.89 -4.23 2.10
N MET A 57 6.06 -3.84 3.07
CA MET A 57 5.18 -4.71 3.85
C MET A 57 3.90 -3.96 4.20
N VAL A 58 2.78 -4.70 4.29
CA VAL A 58 1.48 -4.19 4.74
C VAL A 58 1.00 -5.09 5.87
N LEU A 59 0.54 -4.47 6.96
CA LEU A 59 -0.10 -5.14 8.08
C LEU A 59 -1.57 -4.70 8.13
N VAL A 60 -2.47 -5.67 8.32
CA VAL A 60 -3.89 -5.41 8.59
C VAL A 60 -4.11 -5.71 10.06
N ILE A 61 -4.54 -4.71 10.81
CA ILE A 61 -4.69 -4.75 12.26
C ILE A 61 -6.03 -4.15 12.67
N ASP A 62 -6.53 -4.57 13.83
CA ASP A 62 -7.67 -3.91 14.45
C ASP A 62 -7.32 -2.45 14.77
N ALA A 63 -8.23 -1.53 14.44
CA ALA A 63 -8.04 -0.09 14.63
C ALA A 63 -7.67 0.26 16.09
N GLN A 64 -8.18 -0.48 17.07
CA GLN A 64 -7.88 -0.25 18.49
C GLN A 64 -6.40 -0.52 18.85
N HIS A 65 -5.67 -1.23 17.98
CA HIS A 65 -4.26 -1.56 18.15
C HIS A 65 -3.34 -0.77 17.23
N ALA A 66 -3.88 0.11 16.38
CA ALA A 66 -3.11 0.83 15.37
C ALA A 66 -1.98 1.68 15.97
N GLU A 67 -2.31 2.54 16.93
CA GLU A 67 -1.33 3.42 17.57
C GLU A 67 -0.20 2.63 18.24
N LYS A 68 -0.55 1.62 19.04
CA LYS A 68 0.41 0.74 19.68
C LYS A 68 1.32 0.02 18.67
N CYS A 69 0.79 -0.40 17.54
CA CYS A 69 1.58 -1.05 16.48
C CYS A 69 2.57 -0.07 15.84
N LEU A 70 2.14 1.17 15.59
CA LEU A 70 3.02 2.22 15.07
C LEU A 70 4.14 2.56 16.06
N ASP A 71 3.83 2.65 17.35
CA ASP A 71 4.84 2.89 18.39
C ASP A 71 5.90 1.78 18.43
N LEU A 72 5.48 0.52 18.31
CA LEU A 72 6.39 -0.63 18.27
C LEU A 72 7.27 -0.67 17.01
N LEU A 73 6.83 -0.02 15.93
CA LEU A 73 7.49 0.00 14.63
C LEU A 73 8.05 1.39 14.28
N ALA A 74 8.20 2.27 15.27
CA ALA A 74 8.62 3.65 15.06
C ALA A 74 9.99 3.73 14.36
N ASP A 75 10.93 2.87 14.75
CA ASP A 75 12.28 2.80 14.16
C ASP A 75 12.29 2.23 12.73
N GLU A 76 11.24 1.48 12.35
CA GLU A 76 11.07 0.92 11.00
C GLU A 76 10.35 1.90 10.05
N GLY A 77 9.92 3.07 10.57
CA GLY A 77 9.25 4.10 9.80
C GLY A 77 7.84 3.71 9.33
N ALA A 78 7.15 2.83 10.07
CA ALA A 78 5.78 2.44 9.78
C ALA A 78 4.81 3.63 9.85
N TYR A 79 3.77 3.60 9.01
CA TYR A 79 2.74 4.64 8.96
C TYR A 79 1.43 4.07 8.42
N LEU A 80 0.31 4.73 8.74
CA LEU A 80 -0.99 4.39 8.19
C LEU A 80 -1.06 4.80 6.72
N ILE A 81 -1.55 3.88 5.88
CA ILE A 81 -1.73 4.09 4.43
C ILE A 81 -3.18 3.97 3.98
N GLY A 82 -4.09 3.56 4.87
CA GLY A 82 -5.46 3.26 4.51
C GLY A 82 -6.19 2.47 5.60
N GLU A 83 -7.35 1.95 5.23
CA GLU A 83 -8.23 1.18 6.10
C GLU A 83 -8.91 0.04 5.33
N ILE A 84 -9.54 -0.88 6.06
CA ILE A 84 -10.38 -1.92 5.45
C ILE A 84 -11.84 -1.47 5.52
N THR A 85 -12.50 -1.43 4.36
CA THR A 85 -13.92 -1.07 4.23
C THR A 85 -14.71 -2.23 3.63
N GLU A 86 -16.04 -2.14 3.62
CA GLU A 86 -16.87 -3.02 2.80
C GLU A 86 -16.69 -2.67 1.31
N GLY A 87 -16.70 -3.68 0.43
CA GLY A 87 -16.57 -3.48 -1.02
C GLY A 87 -16.48 -4.78 -1.81
N GLU A 88 -16.87 -4.73 -3.09
CA GLU A 88 -16.74 -5.87 -4.01
C GLU A 88 -15.30 -6.02 -4.54
N GLU A 89 -14.62 -4.91 -4.79
CA GLU A 89 -13.20 -4.87 -5.12
C GLU A 89 -12.34 -5.06 -3.87
N LYS A 90 -11.27 -5.85 -3.97
CA LYS A 90 -10.41 -6.15 -2.81
C LYS A 90 -9.40 -5.04 -2.48
N ILE A 91 -9.17 -4.11 -3.40
CA ILE A 91 -8.29 -2.97 -3.21
C ILE A 91 -8.77 -1.79 -4.05
N GLN A 92 -8.67 -0.59 -3.48
CA GLN A 92 -8.77 0.66 -4.21
C GLN A 92 -7.64 1.59 -3.79
N LEU A 93 -7.06 2.28 -4.77
CA LEU A 93 -6.04 3.32 -4.57
C LEU A 93 -6.70 4.67 -4.86
N LYS A 94 -6.85 5.51 -3.83
CA LYS A 94 -7.38 6.88 -3.92
C LYS A 94 -6.29 7.91 -4.13
#